data_AF-A0AAU6E914-F1
#
_entry.id   AF-A0AAU6E914-F1
#
_cell.length_a   1.000
_cell.length_b   1.000
_cell.length_c   1.000
_cell.angle_alpha   90.00
_cell.angle_beta   90.00
_cell.angle_gamma   90.00
#
_symmetry.space_group_name_H-M   'P 1'
#
loop_
_entity.id
_entity.type
_entity.pdbx_description
1 polymer ?
#
loop_
_entity_poly.entity_id
_entity_poly.type
_entity_poly.pdbx_seq_one_letter_code
_entity_poly.pdbx_strand_id
1 'polypeptide(L)'
;MPRSGITAPFQRTAMLQILTSEADGVLRDVVGMDAPLRIPEVVDVQVFKSPGDRVRAYRQAAHELGYLMVVADTGESPRRARDTALETLRAAVSLVAMGALAFAIVPWAGALGTVSVLGCGELVHAAVVLRRLTPGRSQPQPTPGV
;
A
#
# COMPACT_ATOMS: atom_id res chain seq x y z
N MET A 1 23.71 33.93 43.16
CA MET A 1 22.42 33.30 42.80
C MET A 1 22.36 33.16 41.28
N PRO A 2 22.43 31.96 40.68
CA PRO A 2 22.22 31.82 39.25
C PRO A 2 20.71 31.88 38.96
N ARG A 3 20.31 32.67 37.96
CA ARG A 3 18.93 32.68 37.45
C ARG A 3 18.69 31.35 36.74
N SER A 4 17.71 30.60 37.20
CA SER A 4 17.15 29.46 36.47
C SER A 4 16.77 29.92 35.07
N GLY A 5 17.51 29.45 34.07
CA GLY A 5 17.20 29.70 32.67
C GLY A 5 15.82 29.14 32.36
N ILE A 6 14.90 30.00 31.94
CA ILE A 6 13.61 29.58 31.40
C ILE A 6 13.94 28.88 30.08
N THR A 7 13.87 27.55 30.07
CA THR A 7 13.92 26.77 28.84
C THR A 7 12.72 27.21 28.00
N ALA A 8 12.95 27.74 26.80
CA ALA A 8 11.86 28.12 25.91
C ALA A 8 10.91 26.92 25.72
N PRO A 9 9.59 27.12 25.66
CA PRO A 9 8.65 26.03 25.47
C PRO A 9 8.96 25.34 24.13
N PHE A 10 9.22 24.04 24.17
CA PHE A 10 9.34 23.21 22.97
C PHE A 10 8.01 23.29 22.22
N GLN A 11 7.99 23.98 21.09
CA GLN A 11 6.81 24.02 20.23
C GLN A 11 6.84 22.81 19.31
N ARG A 12 5.79 21.98 19.40
CA ARG A 12 5.58 20.86 18.49
C ARG A 12 4.47 21.19 17.51
N THR A 13 4.63 20.74 16.27
CA THR A 13 3.66 20.88 15.19
C THR A 13 3.08 19.52 14.86
N ALA A 14 1.75 19.43 14.85
CA ALA A 14 1.02 18.28 14.34
C ALA A 14 0.65 18.52 12.87
N MET A 15 0.86 17.51 12.02
CA MET A 15 0.45 17.51 10.62
C MET A 15 -0.40 16.27 10.34
N LEU A 16 -1.55 16.48 9.70
CA LEU A 16 -2.39 15.42 9.16
C LEU A 16 -2.24 15.43 7.64
N GLN A 17 -1.87 14.28 7.07
CA GLN A 17 -1.83 14.06 5.64
C GLN A 17 -2.88 13.03 5.26
N ILE A 18 -3.83 13.45 4.42
CA ILE A 18 -4.81 12.54 3.82
C ILE A 18 -4.14 11.69 2.76
N LEU A 19 -4.37 10.39 2.80
CA LEU A 19 -3.92 9.43 1.80
C LEU A 19 -4.98 9.33 0.70
N THR A 20 -4.55 9.50 -0.54
CA THR A 20 -5.43 9.54 -1.71
C THR A 20 -4.90 8.65 -2.83
N SER A 21 -5.78 8.28 -3.75
CA SER A 21 -5.39 7.65 -5.02
C SER A 21 -5.51 8.67 -6.16
N GLU A 22 -4.57 8.61 -7.09
CA GLU A 22 -4.66 9.35 -8.36
C GLU A 22 -5.57 8.65 -9.38
N ALA A 23 -5.84 7.36 -9.19
CA ALA A 23 -6.59 6.53 -10.12
C ALA A 23 -7.73 5.74 -9.46
N ASP A 24 -8.75 5.43 -10.26
CA ASP A 24 -9.75 4.43 -9.89
C ASP A 24 -9.15 3.03 -9.97
N GLY A 25 -9.57 2.13 -9.08
CA GLY A 25 -9.09 0.76 -9.08
C GLY A 25 -9.64 -0.09 -7.95
N VAL A 26 -8.98 -1.21 -7.73
CA VAL A 26 -9.22 -2.10 -6.59
C VAL A 26 -7.94 -2.17 -5.76
N LEU A 27 -8.08 -2.02 -4.46
CA LEU A 27 -6.96 -2.19 -3.54
C LEU A 27 -6.50 -3.63 -3.57
N ARG A 28 -5.27 -3.88 -4.00
CA ARG A 28 -4.76 -5.25 -4.14
C ARG A 28 -4.20 -5.75 -2.84
N ASP A 29 -3.35 -4.94 -2.22
CA ASP A 29 -2.63 -5.34 -1.03
C ASP A 29 -2.17 -4.12 -0.23
N VAL A 30 -2.04 -4.32 1.07
CA VAL A 30 -1.55 -3.34 2.05
C VAL A 30 -0.55 -4.04 2.96
N VAL A 31 0.73 -3.99 2.59
CA VAL A 31 1.81 -4.74 3.27
C VAL A 31 2.88 -3.78 3.75
N GLY A 32 3.33 -3.91 4.99
CA GLY A 32 4.42 -3.07 5.52
C GLY A 32 3.94 -1.73 6.11
N MET A 33 2.68 -1.66 6.57
CA MET A 33 2.14 -0.51 7.29
C MET A 33 2.84 -0.23 8.63
N ASP A 34 3.68 -1.14 9.11
CA ASP A 34 4.54 -0.95 10.27
C ASP A 34 5.77 -0.08 9.95
N ALA A 35 6.22 0.00 8.69
CA ALA A 35 7.42 0.76 8.34
C ALA A 35 7.31 2.28 8.64
N PRO A 36 6.20 2.97 8.30
CA PRO A 36 6.02 4.37 8.69
C PRO A 36 6.00 4.57 10.21
N LEU A 37 5.46 3.60 10.96
CA LEU A 37 5.38 3.66 12.43
C LEU A 37 6.75 3.52 13.12
N ARG A 38 7.80 3.15 12.37
CA ARG A 38 9.19 3.16 12.88
C ARG A 38 9.83 4.55 12.82
N ILE A 39 9.19 5.52 12.17
CA ILE A 39 9.63 6.91 12.14
C ILE A 39 9.14 7.58 13.44
N PRO A 40 10.03 8.08 14.31
CA PRO A 40 9.67 8.57 15.65
C PRO A 40 8.58 9.65 15.68
N GLU A 41 8.54 10.49 14.65
CA GLU A 41 7.60 11.58 14.51
C GLU A 41 6.22 11.11 14.02
N VAL A 42 6.10 9.91 13.46
CA VAL A 42 4.81 9.35 13.04
C VAL A 42 4.08 8.83 14.26
N VAL A 43 2.92 9.43 14.56
CA VAL A 43 2.12 9.05 15.72
C VAL A 43 1.00 8.09 15.36
N ASP A 44 0.52 8.14 14.12
CA ASP A 44 -0.55 7.25 13.65
C ASP A 44 -0.56 7.15 12.13
N VAL A 45 -1.01 6.00 11.64
CA VAL A 45 -1.26 5.76 10.23
C VAL A 45 -2.43 4.78 10.09
N GLN A 46 -3.38 5.13 9.24
CA GLN A 46 -4.55 4.31 9.01
C GLN A 46 -4.91 4.26 7.54
N VAL A 47 -5.29 3.07 7.07
CA VAL A 47 -5.94 2.86 5.78
C VAL A 47 -7.34 2.35 6.06
N PHE A 48 -8.35 3.03 5.53
CA PHE A 48 -9.77 2.71 5.75
C PHE A 48 -10.29 1.59 4.85
N LYS A 49 -9.47 1.14 3.90
CA LYS A 49 -9.81 0.16 2.87
C LYS A 49 -9.07 -1.15 3.11
N SER A 50 -9.74 -2.25 2.81
CA SER A 50 -9.16 -3.60 2.82
C SER A 50 -8.83 -4.05 1.40
N PRO A 51 -7.90 -5.01 1.21
CA PRO A 51 -7.72 -5.69 -0.06
C PRO A 51 -9.04 -6.18 -0.66
N GLY A 52 -9.27 -5.90 -1.93
CA GLY A 52 -10.53 -6.14 -2.64
C GLY A 52 -11.48 -4.94 -2.66
N ASP A 53 -11.28 -3.94 -1.80
CA ASP A 53 -12.13 -2.75 -1.78
C ASP A 53 -11.93 -1.88 -3.02
N ARG A 54 -13.01 -1.21 -3.42
CA ARG A 54 -12.97 -0.21 -4.47
C ARG A 54 -12.27 1.06 -3.99
N VAL A 55 -11.32 1.51 -4.79
CA VAL A 55 -10.62 2.79 -4.66
C VAL A 55 -11.04 3.71 -5.79
N ARG A 56 -11.21 4.99 -5.47
CA ARG A 56 -11.53 6.04 -6.44
C ARG A 56 -10.42 7.07 -6.47
N ALA A 57 -10.19 7.65 -7.63
CA ALA A 57 -9.42 8.86 -7.77
C ALA A 57 -10.03 9.95 -6.87
N TYR A 58 -9.16 10.66 -6.15
CA TYR A 58 -9.63 11.61 -5.16
C TYR A 58 -10.31 12.82 -5.83
N ARG A 59 -11.59 13.01 -5.49
CA ARG A 59 -12.41 14.15 -5.93
C ARG A 59 -13.22 14.76 -4.80
N GLN A 60 -13.33 14.04 -3.68
CA GLN A 60 -14.11 14.41 -2.49
C GLN A 60 -13.60 13.60 -1.30
N ALA A 61 -13.88 14.07 -0.08
CA ALA A 61 -13.45 13.42 1.17
C ALA A 61 -13.93 11.96 1.32
N ALA A 62 -15.07 11.59 0.73
CA ALA A 62 -15.51 10.20 0.72
C ALA A 62 -14.60 9.24 -0.10
N HIS A 63 -13.65 9.78 -0.87
CA HIS A 63 -12.67 9.01 -1.66
C HIS A 63 -11.32 8.86 -0.96
N GLU A 64 -11.20 9.27 0.30
CA GLU A 64 -9.98 9.07 1.08
C GLU A 64 -9.64 7.59 1.23
N LEU A 65 -8.36 7.28 1.11
CA LEU A 65 -7.82 5.96 1.41
C LEU A 65 -7.54 5.79 2.90
N GLY A 66 -7.24 6.88 3.60
CA GLY A 66 -6.70 6.84 4.94
C GLY A 66 -6.02 8.15 5.33
N TYR A 67 -5.22 8.10 6.38
CA TYR A 67 -4.41 9.23 6.83
C TYR A 67 -3.06 8.80 7.40
N LEU A 68 -2.18 9.79 7.48
CA LEU A 68 -0.92 9.77 8.20
C LEU A 68 -0.89 10.97 9.16
N MET A 69 -0.56 10.74 10.43
CA MET A 69 -0.39 11.80 11.42
C MET A 69 1.06 11.85 11.89
N VAL A 70 1.63 13.05 11.88
CA VAL A 70 3.02 13.33 12.29
C VAL A 70 3.02 14.42 13.35
N VAL A 71 3.85 14.26 14.39
CA VAL A 71 4.10 15.25 15.43
C VAL A 71 5.59 15.40 15.65
N ALA A 72 6.14 16.54 15.26
CA ALA A 72 7.57 16.85 15.39
C ALA A 72 7.80 18.25 15.93
N ASP A 73 9.06 18.60 16.22
CA ASP A 73 9.43 19.96 16.59
C ASP A 73 9.20 20.94 15.41
N THR A 74 9.00 22.22 15.69
CA THR A 74 8.72 23.23 14.66
C THR A 74 9.83 23.38 13.63
N GLY A 75 9.46 23.83 12.42
CA GLY A 75 10.39 24.05 11.30
C GLY A 75 10.21 23.02 10.19
N GLU A 76 11.32 22.51 9.64
CA GLU A 76 11.30 21.55 8.53
C GLU A 76 11.13 20.09 8.99
N SER A 77 11.29 19.81 10.29
CA SER A 77 11.21 18.45 10.84
C SER A 77 9.88 17.74 10.54
N PRO A 78 8.69 18.34 10.73
CA PRO A 78 7.42 17.67 10.47
C PRO A 78 7.20 17.35 8.99
N ARG A 79 7.68 18.22 8.09
CA ARG A 79 7.57 18.00 6.63
C ARG A 79 8.48 16.87 6.16
N ARG A 80 9.73 16.85 6.62
CA ARG A 80 10.67 15.76 6.29
C ARG A 80 10.15 14.42 6.79
N ALA A 81 9.69 14.36 8.04
CA ALA A 81 9.11 13.13 8.60
C ALA A 81 7.88 12.66 7.80
N ARG A 82 6.97 13.58 7.44
CA ARG A 82 5.84 13.29 6.55
C ARG A 82 6.30 12.72 5.21
N ASP A 83 7.27 13.36 4.56
CA ASP A 83 7.71 12.95 3.22
C ASP A 83 8.37 11.57 3.25
N THR A 84 9.23 11.30 4.24
CA THR A 84 9.81 9.97 4.47
C THR A 84 8.73 8.92 4.74
N ALA A 85 7.73 9.23 5.57
CA ALA A 85 6.63 8.31 5.84
C ALA A 85 5.80 8.01 4.59
N LEU A 86 5.52 9.03 3.75
CA LEU A 86 4.79 8.84 2.50
C LEU A 86 5.54 7.98 1.49
N GLU A 87 6.86 8.10 1.40
CA GLU A 87 7.69 7.23 0.57
C GLU A 87 7.59 5.76 1.00
N THR A 88 7.65 5.50 2.30
CA THR A 88 7.47 4.13 2.84
C THR A 88 6.07 3.59 2.59
N LEU A 89 5.03 4.44 2.70
CA LEU A 89 3.64 4.05 2.43
C LEU A 89 3.38 3.72 0.96
N ARG A 90 4.00 4.43 0.02
CA ARG A 90 3.86 4.13 -1.42
C ARG A 90 4.38 2.73 -1.78
N ALA A 91 5.41 2.26 -1.08
CA ALA A 91 5.89 0.89 -1.24
C ALA A 91 4.93 -0.14 -0.63
N ALA A 92 4.12 0.27 0.37
CA ALA A 92 3.23 -0.60 1.11
C ALA A 92 1.86 -0.81 0.46
N VAL A 93 1.37 0.15 -0.33
CA VAL A 93 0.04 0.13 -0.92
C VAL A 93 0.13 -0.17 -2.42
N SER A 94 -0.53 -1.25 -2.85
CA SER A 94 -0.59 -1.60 -4.28
C SER A 94 -2.03 -1.59 -4.80
N LEU A 95 -2.22 -1.00 -5.98
CA LEU A 95 -3.51 -0.91 -6.66
C LEU A 95 -3.47 -1.73 -7.95
N VAL A 96 -4.58 -2.39 -8.27
CA VAL A 96 -4.83 -2.90 -9.62
C VAL A 96 -5.67 -1.88 -10.35
N ALA A 97 -5.08 -1.26 -11.38
CA ALA A 97 -5.78 -0.37 -12.27
C ALA A 97 -6.85 -1.16 -13.03
N MET A 98 -8.12 -0.81 -12.80
CA MET A 98 -9.21 -1.30 -13.63
C MET A 98 -9.30 -0.39 -14.85
N GLY A 99 -8.91 -0.89 -16.02
CA GLY A 99 -9.19 -0.19 -17.28
C GLY A 99 -10.68 0.10 -17.39
N ALA A 100 -11.05 1.29 -17.91
CA ALA A 100 -12.42 1.81 -17.91
C ALA A 100 -13.50 0.87 -18.49
N LEU A 101 -13.10 -0.16 -19.26
CA LEU A 101 -13.99 -1.14 -19.87
C LEU A 101 -14.50 -2.24 -18.92
N ALA A 102 -13.82 -2.51 -17.81
CA ALA A 102 -14.22 -3.61 -16.91
C ALA A 102 -15.51 -3.32 -16.11
N PHE A 103 -15.92 -2.06 -16.00
CA PHE A 103 -17.14 -1.65 -15.29
C PHE A 103 -18.39 -1.62 -16.17
N ALA A 104 -18.27 -1.79 -17.49
CA ALA A 104 -19.41 -1.77 -18.41
C ALA A 104 -20.20 -3.10 -18.45
N ILE A 105 -19.71 -4.19 -17.81
CA ILE A 105 -20.32 -5.53 -17.92
C ILE A 105 -21.22 -5.88 -16.71
N VAL A 106 -21.23 -5.09 -15.64
CA VAL A 106 -22.13 -5.34 -14.49
C VAL A 106 -23.22 -4.26 -14.33
N PRO A 107 -24.05 -4.04 -15.35
CA PRO A 107 -25.44 -3.69 -15.09
C PRO A 107 -26.32 -4.85 -15.60
N TRP A 108 -27.42 -5.18 -14.90
CA TRP A 108 -28.54 -6.05 -15.37
C TRP A 108 -28.62 -7.55 -14.99
N ALA A 109 -27.75 -8.13 -14.15
CA ALA A 109 -27.97 -9.51 -13.67
C ALA A 109 -29.01 -9.65 -12.54
N GLY A 110 -29.95 -8.70 -12.42
CA GLY A 110 -31.06 -8.73 -11.46
C GLY A 110 -32.44 -9.00 -12.07
N ALA A 111 -32.56 -9.07 -13.40
CA ALA A 111 -33.86 -9.16 -14.07
C ALA A 111 -34.14 -10.52 -14.73
N LEU A 112 -33.14 -11.35 -15.01
CA LEU A 112 -33.37 -12.67 -15.61
C LEU A 112 -32.34 -13.67 -15.09
N GLY A 113 -32.83 -14.64 -14.32
CA GLY A 113 -32.26 -15.98 -14.24
C GLY A 113 -30.94 -16.11 -13.50
N THR A 114 -30.98 -16.86 -12.41
CA THR A 114 -29.84 -17.50 -11.77
C THR A 114 -28.93 -18.16 -12.81
N VAL A 115 -27.79 -17.54 -13.12
CA VAL A 115 -26.64 -18.23 -13.71
C VAL A 115 -25.60 -18.32 -12.62
N SER A 116 -25.55 -19.49 -11.98
CA SER A 116 -24.44 -19.90 -11.14
C SER A 116 -23.14 -19.76 -11.93
N VAL A 117 -22.29 -18.81 -11.56
CA VAL A 117 -20.86 -18.91 -11.89
C VAL A 117 -20.25 -19.87 -10.88
N LEU A 118 -20.47 -21.15 -11.17
CA LEU A 118 -19.77 -22.27 -10.59
C LEU A 118 -18.33 -22.25 -11.15
N GLY A 119 -17.34 -22.19 -10.26
CA GLY A 119 -16.00 -22.70 -10.55
C GLY A 119 -15.04 -21.80 -11.33
N CYS A 120 -14.42 -20.85 -10.63
CA CYS A 120 -13.03 -20.44 -10.95
C CYS A 120 -12.09 -20.92 -9.83
N GLY A 121 -12.29 -22.18 -9.41
CA GLY A 121 -11.49 -22.87 -8.39
C GLY A 121 -10.34 -23.72 -8.94
N GLU A 122 -10.13 -23.77 -10.26
CA GLU A 122 -9.19 -24.72 -10.89
C GLU A 122 -8.09 -24.09 -11.76
N LEU A 123 -7.71 -22.83 -11.51
CA LEU A 123 -6.51 -22.25 -12.18
C LEU A 123 -5.32 -21.98 -11.25
N VAL A 124 -5.47 -22.16 -9.94
CA VAL A 124 -4.36 -21.98 -9.00
C VAL A 124 -3.51 -23.26 -8.82
N HIS A 125 -4.02 -24.43 -9.20
CA HIS A 125 -3.24 -25.68 -9.14
C HIS A 125 -2.24 -25.86 -10.29
N ALA A 126 -2.43 -25.20 -11.44
CA ALA A 126 -1.52 -25.34 -12.59
C ALA A 126 -0.19 -24.57 -12.41
N ALA A 127 -0.17 -23.48 -11.64
CA ALA A 127 1.04 -22.66 -11.46
C ALA A 127 1.99 -23.18 -10.36
N VAL A 128 1.50 -23.97 -9.39
CA VAL A 128 2.31 -24.48 -8.27
C VAL A 128 2.95 -25.84 -8.57
N VAL A 129 2.39 -26.64 -9.49
CA VAL A 129 2.91 -27.98 -9.81
C VAL A 129 3.97 -27.97 -10.93
N LEU A 130 4.02 -26.95 -11.79
CA LEU A 130 5.01 -26.86 -12.88
C LEU A 130 6.40 -26.36 -12.45
N ARG A 131 6.62 -26.02 -11.17
CA ARG A 131 7.96 -25.67 -10.63
C ARG A 131 8.69 -26.84 -9.97
N ARG A 132 8.12 -28.06 -9.98
CA ARG A 132 8.73 -29.27 -9.38
C ARG A 132 9.15 -30.35 -10.38
N LEU A 133 9.19 -30.07 -11.68
CA LEU A 133 9.60 -31.07 -12.69
C LEU A 133 10.53 -30.50 -13.78
N THR A 134 11.55 -29.72 -13.42
CA THR A 134 12.71 -29.53 -14.29
C THR A 134 13.96 -30.07 -13.58
N PRO A 135 14.43 -31.28 -13.93
CA PRO A 135 15.63 -31.87 -13.37
C PRO A 135 16.89 -31.14 -13.88
N GLY A 136 17.91 -31.11 -13.03
CA GLY A 136 19.13 -30.33 -13.21
C GLY A 136 19.91 -30.64 -14.49
N ARG A 137 20.65 -29.61 -14.94
CA ARG A 137 21.75 -29.76 -15.89
C ARG A 137 23.00 -29.13 -15.29
N SER A 138 23.78 -30.02 -14.71
CA SER A 138 25.24 -30.14 -14.67
C SER A 138 26.11 -28.91 -14.98
N GLN A 139 26.94 -28.54 -14.00
CA GLN A 139 28.20 -27.82 -14.21
C GLN A 139 29.10 -28.54 -15.23
N PRO A 140 29.80 -27.82 -16.13
CA PRO A 140 30.94 -28.38 -16.82
C PRO A 140 32.16 -28.46 -15.90
N GLN A 141 32.75 -29.66 -15.86
CA GLN A 141 33.99 -30.01 -15.16
C GLN A 141 35.21 -29.38 -15.89
N PRO A 142 36.26 -28.92 -15.17
CA PRO A 142 37.49 -28.45 -15.80
C PRO A 142 38.27 -29.62 -16.42
N THR A 143 38.75 -29.44 -17.66
CA THR A 143 39.65 -30.38 -18.34
C THR A 143 41.03 -30.40 -17.67
N PRO A 144 41.66 -31.59 -17.52
CA PRO A 144 43.04 -31.70 -17.08
C PRO A 144 43.99 -31.33 -18.24
N GLY A 145 45.10 -30.68 -17.89
CA GLY A 145 46.02 -30.06 -18.85
C GLY A 145 46.96 -31.01 -19.59
N VAL A 146 47.68 -30.39 -20.53
CA VAL A 146 49.02 -30.76 -21.01
C VAL A 146 49.84 -29.48 -21.03
#